data_AF-A0A2T3ZBX9-F1
#
_entry.id   AF-A0A2T3ZBX9-F1
#
_cell.length_a   1.000
_cell.length_b   1.000
_cell.length_c   1.000
_cell.angle_alpha   90.00
_cell.angle_beta   90.00
_cell.angle_gamma   90.00
#
_symmetry.space_group_name_H-M   'P 1'
#
loop_
_entity.id
_entity.type
_entity.pdbx_description
1 polymer ?
#
loop_
_entity_poly.entity_id
_entity_poly.type
_entity_poly.pdbx_seq_one_letter_code
_entity_poly.pdbx_strand_id
1 'polypeptide(L)'
;MSFSIFPFMALLALVCMTYAQEYMGPASFAWPLPRAWNRTLDNNPPCGFSDIGTRSKFPMYNGYVAFVSQYETRNLEVKVSYMWNPKSVADFVPLTPRRFRKYGVGYACIKVPDAPSDIDPGANATFQLRFASDYDSPSHRSFFVCADITYVEPDDIDYPFPCINTTDLELEPLPPAKKKKPEEPKPIGDEWSPGEKKTGLSKGAIAGIAIGCAVAASGIAVFITHQMRKYRERETQDMVPCTWVPGSYGLPDAVPVEGVFFSRPTRRD
;
A
#
# COMPACT_ATOMS: atom_id res chain seq x y z
N MET A 1 -29.75 -35.04 7.88
CA MET A 1 -29.88 -33.56 7.76
C MET A 1 -28.50 -33.02 7.46
N SER A 2 -28.17 -32.76 6.18
CA SER A 2 -26.89 -32.18 5.80
C SER A 2 -26.94 -30.68 6.00
N PHE A 3 -26.23 -30.18 7.01
CA PHE A 3 -26.07 -28.74 7.20
C PHE A 3 -25.13 -28.22 6.12
N SER A 4 -25.65 -27.38 5.23
CA SER A 4 -24.87 -26.75 4.16
C SER A 4 -23.87 -25.79 4.81
N ILE A 5 -22.57 -26.11 4.70
CA ILE A 5 -21.43 -25.35 5.25
C ILE A 5 -21.07 -24.15 4.35
N PHE A 6 -21.66 -24.08 3.15
CA PHE A 6 -21.46 -23.03 2.17
C PHE A 6 -21.68 -21.57 2.65
N PRO A 7 -22.70 -21.23 3.46
CA PRO A 7 -22.92 -19.83 3.84
C PRO A 7 -21.87 -19.31 4.83
N PHE A 8 -21.28 -20.18 5.66
CA PHE A 8 -20.21 -19.79 6.59
C PHE A 8 -18.90 -19.51 5.87
N MET A 9 -18.55 -20.33 4.88
CA MET A 9 -17.34 -20.12 4.06
C MET A 9 -17.44 -18.85 3.19
N ALA A 10 -18.62 -18.56 2.65
CA ALA A 10 -18.85 -17.32 1.89
C ALA A 10 -18.71 -16.06 2.76
N LEU A 11 -19.16 -16.11 4.02
CA LEU A 11 -19.03 -15.00 4.96
C LEU A 11 -17.58 -14.80 5.41
N LEU A 12 -16.84 -15.90 5.64
CA LEU A 12 -15.40 -15.83 5.97
C LEU A 12 -14.57 -15.27 4.81
N ALA A 13 -14.89 -15.62 3.56
CA ALA A 13 -14.20 -15.10 2.37
C ALA A 13 -14.43 -13.59 2.16
N LEU A 14 -15.65 -13.11 2.42
CA LEU A 14 -15.98 -11.68 2.38
C LEU A 14 -15.26 -10.88 3.48
N VAL A 15 -15.16 -11.45 4.68
CA VAL A 15 -14.42 -10.86 5.80
C VAL A 15 -12.92 -10.83 5.48
N CYS A 16 -12.34 -11.88 4.89
CA CYS A 16 -10.92 -11.93 4.55
C CYS A 16 -10.52 -10.89 3.47
N MET A 17 -11.39 -10.64 2.48
CA MET A 17 -11.15 -9.62 1.44
C MET A 17 -11.11 -8.18 1.99
N THR A 18 -11.70 -7.90 3.15
CA THR A 18 -11.68 -6.56 3.74
C THR A 18 -10.39 -6.20 4.49
N TYR A 19 -9.58 -7.19 4.92
CA TYR A 19 -8.36 -6.92 5.71
C TYR A 19 -7.09 -6.73 4.86
N ALA A 20 -7.06 -7.20 3.61
CA ALA A 20 -5.86 -7.09 2.77
C ALA A 20 -5.57 -5.64 2.28
N GLN A 21 -6.53 -4.72 2.46
CA GLN A 21 -6.43 -3.31 2.02
C GLN A 21 -5.81 -2.37 3.08
N GLU A 22 -5.38 -2.88 4.24
CA GLU A 22 -4.97 -2.00 5.35
C GLU A 22 -3.50 -1.55 5.33
N TYR A 23 -2.65 -2.11 4.47
CA TYR A 23 -1.20 -1.92 4.61
C TYR A 23 -0.52 -1.05 3.53
N MET A 24 -1.16 -0.81 2.39
CA MET A 24 -0.65 0.12 1.37
C MET A 24 -1.76 0.58 0.42
N GLY A 25 -1.53 1.74 -0.20
CA GLY A 25 -2.38 2.26 -1.26
C GLY A 25 -2.16 1.55 -2.61
N PRO A 26 -2.51 2.19 -3.74
CA PRO A 26 -2.48 1.56 -5.06
C PRO A 26 -1.10 1.04 -5.46
N ALA A 27 -0.05 1.78 -5.08
CA ALA A 27 1.34 1.39 -5.20
C ALA A 27 2.17 1.99 -4.06
N SER A 28 3.33 1.40 -3.79
CA SER A 28 4.27 1.83 -2.76
C SER A 28 5.70 1.43 -3.11
N PHE A 29 6.68 1.90 -2.34
CA PHE A 29 8.03 1.35 -2.40
C PHE A 29 8.05 -0.05 -1.76
N ALA A 30 8.71 -0.99 -2.44
CA ALA A 30 9.13 -2.26 -1.85
C ALA A 30 10.54 -2.11 -1.22
N TRP A 31 11.39 -1.27 -1.83
CA TRP A 31 12.69 -0.86 -1.28
C TRP A 31 13.13 0.47 -1.90
N PRO A 32 13.65 1.44 -1.13
CA PRO A 32 13.75 1.49 0.33
C PRO A 32 12.38 1.48 1.03
N LEU A 33 12.36 1.22 2.34
CA LEU A 33 11.10 1.10 3.08
C LEU A 33 10.32 2.44 3.07
N PRO A 34 9.01 2.42 2.73
CA PRO A 34 8.20 3.62 2.72
C PRO A 34 7.85 4.06 4.15
N ARG A 35 7.50 5.34 4.31
CA ARG A 35 6.84 5.87 5.51
C ARG A 35 5.48 5.21 5.70
N ALA A 36 4.94 5.33 6.91
CA ALA A 36 3.61 4.81 7.25
C ALA A 36 2.54 5.36 6.29
N TRP A 37 1.77 4.46 5.70
CA TRP A 37 0.68 4.82 4.79
C TRP A 37 -0.58 5.15 5.56
N ASN A 38 -1.35 6.11 5.04
CA ASN A 38 -2.66 6.45 5.55
C ASN A 38 -3.61 6.70 4.38
N ARG A 39 -4.62 5.83 4.24
CA ARG A 39 -5.62 5.87 3.17
C ARG A 39 -6.33 7.21 3.00
N THR A 40 -6.53 7.96 4.08
CA THR A 40 -7.25 9.25 4.02
C THR A 40 -6.37 10.41 3.59
N LEU A 41 -5.05 10.23 3.66
CA LEU A 41 -4.08 11.30 3.45
C LEU A 41 -3.13 11.04 2.29
N ASP A 42 -3.11 9.84 1.71
CA ASP A 42 -2.17 9.43 0.64
C ASP A 42 -2.25 10.25 -0.65
N ASN A 43 -3.36 10.97 -0.86
CA ASN A 43 -3.53 11.94 -1.95
C ASN A 43 -2.95 13.33 -1.64
N ASN A 44 -2.46 13.55 -0.42
CA ASN A 44 -1.93 14.84 0.00
C ASN A 44 -0.41 14.92 -0.20
N PRO A 45 0.11 15.96 -0.88
CA PRO A 45 1.53 16.15 -1.04
C PRO A 45 2.24 16.56 0.27
N PRO A 46 3.56 16.37 0.38
CA PRO A 46 4.43 15.62 -0.54
C PRO A 46 4.52 14.11 -0.25
N CYS A 47 4.04 13.67 0.91
CA CYS A 47 4.27 12.31 1.44
C CYS A 47 3.03 11.71 2.11
N GLY A 48 1.83 12.11 1.70
CA GLY A 48 0.59 11.64 2.31
C GLY A 48 0.41 12.07 3.77
N PHE A 49 0.93 13.25 4.14
CA PHE A 49 1.04 13.73 5.54
C PHE A 49 1.78 12.78 6.51
N SER A 50 2.58 11.85 5.99
CA SER A 50 3.35 10.95 6.84
C SER A 50 4.61 11.63 7.39
N ASP A 51 4.80 11.54 8.70
CA ASP A 51 6.01 12.01 9.39
C ASP A 51 7.25 11.20 8.96
N ILE A 52 8.44 11.74 9.24
CA ILE A 52 9.70 11.05 8.91
C ILE A 52 9.70 9.66 9.55
N GLY A 53 9.98 8.65 8.73
CA GLY A 53 10.06 7.26 9.17
C GLY A 53 11.48 6.82 9.50
N THR A 54 11.65 5.51 9.71
CA THR A 54 12.97 4.89 9.82
C THR A 54 13.71 5.00 8.48
N ARG A 55 14.95 5.49 8.52
CA ARG A 55 15.78 5.63 7.32
C ARG A 55 16.37 4.29 6.90
N SER A 56 16.19 3.93 5.63
CA SER A 56 16.85 2.78 5.03
C SER A 56 18.27 3.16 4.60
N LYS A 57 19.26 2.31 4.89
CA LYS A 57 20.58 2.45 4.28
C LYS A 57 20.46 2.29 2.76
N PHE A 58 20.99 3.25 2.01
CA PHE A 58 20.94 3.25 0.54
C PHE A 58 22.35 3.46 -0.02
N PRO A 59 22.81 2.62 -0.96
CA PRO A 59 24.18 2.72 -1.43
C PRO A 59 24.37 4.00 -2.24
N MET A 60 25.53 4.65 -2.08
CA MET A 60 25.90 5.80 -2.89
C MET A 60 26.02 5.46 -4.38
N TYR A 61 26.40 4.21 -4.69
CA TYR A 61 26.69 3.76 -6.05
C TYR A 61 25.90 2.51 -6.40
N ASN A 62 25.47 2.40 -7.66
CA ASN A 62 24.76 1.23 -8.19
C ASN A 62 23.47 0.86 -7.42
N GLY A 63 22.76 1.86 -6.90
CA GLY A 63 21.49 1.66 -6.19
C GLY A 63 20.33 1.29 -7.11
N TYR A 64 19.36 0.58 -6.53
CA TYR A 64 18.08 0.25 -7.17
C TYR A 64 16.92 0.83 -6.36
N VAL A 65 15.78 1.10 -6.97
CA VAL A 65 14.56 1.39 -6.23
C VAL A 65 13.53 0.39 -6.71
N ALA A 66 12.86 -0.28 -5.77
CA ALA A 66 11.83 -1.26 -6.01
C ALA A 66 10.46 -0.74 -5.60
N PHE A 67 9.47 -1.09 -6.39
CA PHE A 67 8.07 -0.72 -6.26
C PHE A 67 7.22 -1.98 -6.20
N VAL A 68 6.09 -1.86 -5.51
CA VAL A 68 5.01 -2.82 -5.53
C VAL A 68 3.74 -2.08 -5.89
N SER A 69 2.93 -2.65 -6.78
CA SER A 69 1.62 -2.12 -7.15
C SER A 69 0.56 -3.19 -7.06
N GLN A 70 -0.57 -2.84 -6.45
CA GLN A 70 -1.77 -3.68 -6.40
C GLN A 70 -2.79 -3.29 -7.47
N TYR A 71 -2.65 -2.10 -8.05
CA TYR A 71 -3.54 -1.55 -9.08
C TYR A 71 -2.77 -1.04 -10.28
N GLU A 72 -3.46 -0.76 -11.38
CA GLU A 72 -2.83 -0.04 -12.48
C GLU A 72 -2.52 1.39 -12.05
N THR A 73 -1.28 1.81 -12.27
CA THR A 73 -0.85 3.18 -12.01
C THR A 73 -0.33 3.81 -13.30
N ARG A 74 -0.46 5.13 -13.37
CA ARG A 74 -0.03 5.94 -14.50
C ARG A 74 0.90 7.03 -14.02
N ASN A 75 1.70 7.54 -14.94
CA ASN A 75 2.43 8.78 -14.73
C ASN A 75 3.39 8.72 -13.52
N LEU A 76 3.94 7.54 -13.22
CA LEU A 76 4.80 7.29 -12.06
C LEU A 76 6.12 8.05 -12.21
N GLU A 77 6.43 8.86 -11.20
CA GLU A 77 7.61 9.70 -11.08
C GLU A 77 8.33 9.35 -9.78
N VAL A 78 9.65 9.17 -9.85
CA VAL A 78 10.52 9.04 -8.69
C VAL A 78 11.34 10.31 -8.56
N LYS A 79 11.29 10.93 -7.39
CA LYS A 79 11.99 12.17 -7.08
C LYS A 79 12.80 12.01 -5.81
N VAL A 80 13.78 12.89 -5.62
CA VAL A 80 14.65 12.92 -4.44
C VAL A 80 14.68 14.33 -3.85
N SER A 81 14.67 14.39 -2.52
CA SER A 81 15.03 15.59 -1.76
C SER A 81 16.23 15.25 -0.88
N TYR A 82 17.23 16.13 -0.86
CA TYR A 82 18.41 16.02 0.02
C TYR A 82 18.20 16.77 1.35
N MET A 83 16.98 17.25 1.62
CA MET A 83 16.63 17.82 2.90
C MET A 83 16.36 16.71 3.92
N TRP A 84 16.66 16.99 5.19
CA TRP A 84 16.33 16.06 6.28
C TRP A 84 14.83 15.76 6.35
N ASN A 85 13.97 16.76 6.14
CA ASN A 85 12.51 16.61 6.23
C ASN A 85 11.81 17.50 5.20
N PRO A 86 11.67 17.05 3.95
CA PRO A 86 10.98 17.84 2.92
C PRO A 86 9.51 18.05 3.30
N LYS A 87 9.04 19.29 3.18
CA LYS A 87 7.68 19.71 3.55
C LYS A 87 6.82 20.11 2.34
N SER A 88 7.45 20.27 1.18
CA SER A 88 6.79 20.68 -0.06
C SER A 88 7.22 19.82 -1.23
N VAL A 89 6.37 19.72 -2.26
CA VAL A 89 6.74 19.10 -3.55
C VAL A 89 7.88 19.84 -4.23
N ALA A 90 8.06 21.13 -3.93
CA ALA A 90 9.15 21.93 -4.46
C ALA A 90 10.52 21.54 -3.90
N ASP A 91 10.56 20.81 -2.78
CA ASP A 91 11.81 20.34 -2.17
C ASP A 91 12.40 19.13 -2.90
N PHE A 92 11.70 18.62 -3.93
CA PHE A 92 12.05 17.41 -4.66
C PHE A 92 12.46 17.70 -6.10
N VAL A 93 13.54 17.07 -6.53
CA VAL A 93 14.02 17.05 -7.92
C VAL A 93 13.83 15.66 -8.54
N PRO A 94 13.63 15.54 -9.86
CA PRO A 94 13.54 14.23 -10.51
C PRO A 94 14.78 13.36 -10.25
N LEU A 95 14.59 12.15 -9.75
CA LEU A 95 15.68 11.18 -9.56
C LEU A 95 15.98 10.45 -10.87
N THR A 96 14.95 10.15 -11.66
CA THR A 96 15.09 9.51 -12.98
C THR A 96 14.80 10.52 -14.09
N PRO A 97 15.51 10.45 -15.23
CA PRO A 97 15.28 11.35 -16.37
C PRO A 97 13.98 11.03 -17.13
N ARG A 98 13.34 9.91 -16.81
CA ARG A 98 12.13 9.40 -17.44
C ARG A 98 11.04 9.18 -16.39
N ARG A 99 9.79 9.37 -16.80
CA ARG A 99 8.62 8.89 -16.05
C ARG A 99 8.19 7.53 -16.59
N PHE A 100 7.46 6.77 -15.80
CA PHE A 100 6.76 5.59 -16.29
C PHE A 100 5.35 6.02 -16.67
N ARG A 101 4.98 5.88 -17.94
CA ARG A 101 3.62 6.21 -18.40
C ARG A 101 2.60 5.33 -17.71
N LYS A 102 2.90 4.04 -17.64
CA LYS A 102 2.05 3.00 -17.07
C LYS A 102 2.91 2.00 -16.30
N TYR A 103 2.40 1.60 -15.15
CA TYR A 103 2.94 0.53 -14.34
C TYR A 103 1.79 -0.37 -13.88
N GLY A 104 1.88 -1.65 -14.25
CA GLY A 104 0.86 -2.65 -13.92
C GLY A 104 0.96 -3.17 -12.49
N VAL A 105 0.10 -4.13 -12.17
CA VAL A 105 0.12 -4.85 -10.89
C VAL A 105 1.36 -5.75 -10.82
N GLY A 106 2.02 -5.79 -9.66
CA GLY A 106 3.18 -6.64 -9.37
C GLY A 106 4.35 -5.87 -8.76
N TYR A 107 5.54 -6.43 -8.92
CA TYR A 107 6.81 -5.88 -8.45
C TYR A 107 7.67 -5.43 -9.64
N ALA A 108 8.31 -4.29 -9.48
CA ALA A 108 9.33 -3.83 -10.42
C ALA A 108 10.40 -3.05 -9.69
N CYS A 109 11.56 -2.94 -10.30
CA CYS A 109 12.71 -2.23 -9.79
C CYS A 109 13.48 -1.58 -10.93
N ILE A 110 14.12 -0.47 -10.60
CA ILE A 110 14.87 0.34 -11.55
C ILE A 110 16.21 0.69 -10.95
N LYS A 111 17.23 0.72 -11.78
CA LYS A 111 18.51 1.32 -11.40
C LYS A 111 18.31 2.84 -11.33
N VAL A 112 18.78 3.45 -10.25
CA VAL A 112 18.79 4.91 -10.10
C VAL A 112 20.20 5.46 -10.30
N PRO A 113 20.35 6.75 -10.62
CA PRO A 113 21.67 7.38 -10.68
C PRO A 113 22.40 7.29 -9.34
N ASP A 114 23.73 7.30 -9.40
CA ASP A 114 24.58 7.40 -8.22
C ASP A 114 24.32 8.73 -7.49
N ALA A 115 24.67 8.78 -6.20
CA ALA A 115 24.58 9.99 -5.41
C ALA A 115 25.39 11.12 -6.06
N PRO A 116 24.89 12.38 -6.07
CA PRO A 116 25.66 13.53 -6.51
C PRO A 116 27.01 13.65 -5.78
N SER A 117 28.02 14.23 -6.43
CA SER A 117 29.38 14.31 -5.88
C SER A 117 29.51 15.15 -4.60
N ASP A 118 28.51 15.97 -4.28
CA ASP A 118 28.41 16.79 -3.07
C ASP A 118 27.67 16.09 -1.91
N ILE A 119 27.31 14.81 -2.09
CA ILE A 119 26.66 13.99 -1.07
C ILE A 119 27.67 12.97 -0.54
N ASP A 120 27.94 13.03 0.77
CA ASP A 120 28.85 12.11 1.46
C ASP A 120 28.08 10.93 2.11
N PRO A 121 28.78 9.81 2.44
CA PRO A 121 28.21 8.79 3.31
C PRO A 121 27.67 9.39 4.62
N GLY A 122 26.51 8.90 5.07
CA GLY A 122 25.77 9.43 6.22
C GLY A 122 24.79 10.56 5.88
N ALA A 123 24.85 11.11 4.66
CA ALA A 123 23.90 12.12 4.22
C ALA A 123 22.48 11.56 4.11
N ASN A 124 21.50 12.40 4.46
CA ASN A 124 20.11 12.02 4.51
C ASN A 124 19.36 12.53 3.28
N ALA A 125 18.48 11.69 2.75
CA ALA A 125 17.60 12.06 1.65
C ALA A 125 16.23 11.40 1.81
N THR A 126 15.27 11.86 1.03
CA THR A 126 13.93 11.28 0.93
C THR A 126 13.60 11.07 -0.53
N PHE A 127 13.24 9.84 -0.88
CA PHE A 127 12.64 9.54 -2.17
C PHE A 127 11.13 9.75 -2.10
N GLN A 128 10.58 10.37 -3.13
CA GLN A 128 9.14 10.53 -3.34
C GLN A 128 8.73 9.75 -4.57
N LEU A 129 7.71 8.94 -4.40
CA LEU A 129 6.95 8.29 -5.45
C LEU A 129 5.65 9.06 -5.65
N ARG A 130 5.42 9.56 -6.87
CA ARG A 130 4.18 10.22 -7.26
C ARG A 130 3.59 9.50 -8.46
N PHE A 131 2.31 9.19 -8.43
CA PHE A 131 1.64 8.50 -9.53
C PHE A 131 0.14 8.80 -9.51
N ALA A 132 -0.55 8.45 -10.60
CA ALA A 132 -2.00 8.54 -10.71
C ALA A 132 -2.64 7.16 -10.75
N SER A 133 -3.76 6.97 -10.07
CA SER A 133 -4.56 5.75 -10.10
C SER A 133 -6.04 6.06 -9.92
N ASP A 134 -6.91 5.20 -10.43
CA ASP A 134 -8.35 5.16 -10.18
C ASP A 134 -8.71 4.23 -9.00
N TYR A 135 -7.71 3.88 -8.18
CA TYR A 135 -7.90 3.28 -6.88
C TYR A 135 -8.85 4.13 -6.04
N ASP A 136 -9.93 3.52 -5.55
CA ASP A 136 -11.00 4.11 -4.74
C ASP A 136 -11.98 5.10 -5.43
N SER A 137 -11.74 5.45 -6.69
CA SER A 137 -12.54 6.44 -7.39
C SER A 137 -12.55 6.20 -8.91
N PRO A 138 -13.69 6.38 -9.61
CA PRO A 138 -13.72 6.28 -11.08
C PRO A 138 -12.86 7.35 -11.78
N SER A 139 -12.40 8.38 -11.06
CA SER A 139 -11.48 9.40 -11.56
C SER A 139 -10.06 9.14 -11.08
N HIS A 140 -9.07 9.39 -11.94
CA HIS A 140 -7.67 9.26 -11.57
C HIS A 140 -7.27 10.34 -10.55
N ARG A 141 -6.79 9.92 -9.37
CA ARG A 141 -6.25 10.78 -8.32
C ARG A 141 -4.74 10.65 -8.24
N SER A 142 -4.07 11.66 -7.70
CA SER A 142 -2.61 11.64 -7.50
C SER A 142 -2.29 11.16 -6.10
N PHE A 143 -1.47 10.13 -6.01
CA PHE A 143 -0.99 9.53 -4.76
C PHE A 143 0.48 9.88 -4.53
N PHE A 144 0.86 9.98 -3.25
CA PHE A 144 2.19 10.36 -2.80
C PHE A 144 2.70 9.41 -1.73
N VAL A 145 3.85 8.79 -1.98
CA VAL A 145 4.53 7.92 -1.02
C VAL A 145 5.97 8.39 -0.88
N CYS A 146 6.49 8.41 0.34
CA CYS A 146 7.89 8.76 0.59
C CYS A 146 8.63 7.61 1.27
N ALA A 147 9.92 7.49 0.98
CA ALA A 147 10.84 6.60 1.66
C ALA A 147 12.07 7.40 2.09
N ASP A 148 12.41 7.35 3.36
CA ASP A 148 13.56 8.06 3.91
C ASP A 148 14.80 7.17 3.84
N ILE A 149 15.91 7.75 3.41
CA ILE A 149 17.18 7.04 3.28
C ILE A 149 18.32 7.77 3.96
N THR A 150 19.38 7.00 4.22
CA THR A 150 20.71 7.50 4.54
C THR A 150 21.67 6.89 3.53
N TYR A 151 22.42 7.72 2.83
CA TYR A 151 23.45 7.26 1.91
C TYR A 151 24.56 6.55 2.68
N VAL A 152 25.01 5.41 2.21
CA VAL A 152 26.10 4.63 2.82
C VAL A 152 27.04 4.10 1.75
N GLU A 153 28.23 3.68 2.17
CA GLU A 153 29.13 2.95 1.28
C GLU A 153 28.50 1.61 0.88
N PRO A 154 28.75 1.11 -0.35
CA PRO A 154 28.17 -0.16 -0.80
C PRO A 154 28.45 -1.34 0.15
N ASP A 155 29.59 -1.33 0.83
CA ASP A 155 30.02 -2.37 1.77
C ASP A 155 29.21 -2.38 3.08
N ASP A 156 28.50 -1.28 3.39
CA ASP A 156 27.63 -1.15 4.57
C ASP A 156 26.20 -1.68 4.33
N ILE A 157 25.90 -2.18 3.13
CA ILE A 157 24.61 -2.78 2.76
C ILE A 157 24.60 -4.26 3.13
N ASP A 158 23.87 -4.58 4.20
CA ASP A 158 23.82 -5.94 4.77
C ASP A 158 23.11 -6.97 3.86
N TYR A 159 22.27 -6.52 2.91
CA TYR A 159 21.51 -7.39 2.03
C TYR A 159 21.39 -6.82 0.62
N PRO A 160 21.90 -7.50 -0.43
CA PRO A 160 21.66 -7.10 -1.80
C PRO A 160 20.18 -7.34 -2.13
N PHE A 161 19.39 -6.29 -2.33
CA PHE A 161 18.01 -6.43 -2.75
C PHE A 161 17.96 -6.96 -4.19
N PRO A 162 17.43 -8.18 -4.44
CA PRO A 162 17.39 -8.73 -5.78
C PRO A 162 16.36 -7.97 -6.62
N CYS A 163 16.83 -7.26 -7.64
CA CYS A 163 15.98 -6.53 -8.56
C CYS A 163 15.35 -7.49 -9.57
N ILE A 164 14.11 -7.94 -9.30
CA ILE A 164 13.31 -8.78 -10.19
C ILE A 164 12.06 -8.02 -10.62
N ASN A 165 11.86 -7.88 -11.93
CA ASN A 165 10.65 -7.31 -12.51
C ASN A 165 9.66 -8.42 -12.83
N THR A 166 8.46 -8.37 -12.24
CA THR A 166 7.35 -9.26 -12.58
C THR A 166 6.36 -8.61 -13.54
N THR A 167 6.57 -7.33 -13.88
CA THR A 167 5.62 -6.49 -14.60
C THR A 167 6.35 -5.61 -15.61
N ASP A 168 5.71 -5.36 -16.76
CA ASP A 168 6.23 -4.48 -17.80
C ASP A 168 6.17 -3.00 -17.36
N LEU A 169 7.28 -2.29 -17.55
CA LEU A 169 7.41 -0.85 -17.32
C LEU A 169 7.44 -0.10 -18.65
N GLU A 170 6.49 0.80 -18.88
CA GLU A 170 6.50 1.65 -20.06
C GLU A 170 7.07 3.04 -19.75
N LEU A 171 8.25 3.35 -20.29
CA LEU A 171 9.02 4.56 -20.01
C LEU A 171 8.75 5.68 -21.04
N GLU A 172 8.52 6.89 -20.56
CA GLU A 172 8.47 8.11 -21.37
C GLU A 172 9.47 9.17 -20.87
N PRO A 173 10.12 9.93 -21.77
CA PRO A 173 10.96 11.06 -21.38
C PRO A 173 10.17 12.11 -20.58
N LEU A 174 10.78 12.70 -19.55
CA LEU A 174 10.17 13.84 -18.87
C LEU A 174 10.07 15.04 -19.84
N PRO A 175 8.94 15.76 -19.87
CA PRO A 175 8.85 16.98 -20.68
C PRO A 175 9.82 18.04 -20.14
N PRO A 176 10.51 18.81 -21.01
CA PRO A 176 11.34 19.91 -20.56
C PRO A 176 10.49 20.95 -19.81
N ALA A 177 11.03 21.52 -18.73
CA ALA A 177 10.34 22.52 -17.92
C ALA A 177 9.93 23.73 -18.77
N LYS A 178 8.66 23.79 -19.19
CA LYS A 178 8.08 24.95 -19.89
C LYS A 178 7.70 26.02 -18.86
N LYS A 179 8.26 27.21 -19.02
CA LYS A 179 7.86 28.43 -18.28
C LYS A 179 6.35 28.67 -18.51
N LYS A 180 5.54 28.61 -17.45
CA LYS A 180 4.10 28.92 -17.50
C LYS A 180 3.92 30.41 -17.80
N LYS A 181 3.10 30.73 -18.81
CA LYS A 181 2.47 32.04 -18.95
C LYS A 181 1.09 31.97 -18.28
N PRO A 182 0.62 33.01 -17.56
CA PRO A 182 -0.66 32.96 -16.84
C PRO A 182 -1.83 33.07 -17.83
N GLU A 183 -2.86 32.25 -17.65
CA GLU A 183 -4.17 32.44 -18.29
C GLU A 183 -5.21 32.62 -17.17
N GLU A 184 -5.92 33.74 -17.26
CA GLU A 184 -6.89 34.27 -16.30
C GLU A 184 -8.29 33.67 -16.60
N PRO A 185 -9.17 33.49 -15.59
CA PRO A 185 -10.35 32.64 -15.71
C PRO A 185 -11.55 33.40 -16.30
N LYS A 186 -12.36 32.70 -17.11
CA LYS A 186 -13.70 33.17 -17.52
C LYS A 186 -14.80 32.32 -16.87
N PRO A 187 -15.88 32.94 -16.35
CA PRO A 187 -16.87 32.26 -15.52
C PRO A 187 -18.19 31.94 -16.26
N ILE A 188 -19.07 31.23 -15.53
CA ILE A 188 -20.52 31.00 -15.75
C ILE A 188 -20.80 29.93 -16.84
N GLY A 189 -21.54 28.85 -16.60
CA GLY A 189 -22.51 28.52 -15.55
C GLY A 189 -23.76 28.05 -16.26
N ASP A 190 -24.16 26.79 -16.09
CA ASP A 190 -25.50 26.34 -16.47
C ASP A 190 -26.05 25.38 -15.42
N GLU A 191 -27.14 25.87 -14.86
CA GLU A 191 -28.08 25.28 -13.93
C GLU A 191 -28.90 24.20 -14.65
N TRP A 192 -28.94 22.99 -14.08
CA TRP A 192 -29.87 21.94 -14.51
C TRP A 192 -30.70 21.47 -13.32
N SER A 193 -31.97 21.89 -13.33
CA SER A 193 -33.00 21.53 -12.37
C SER A 193 -33.34 20.03 -12.37
N PRO A 194 -33.72 19.46 -11.21
CA PRO A 194 -34.06 18.04 -11.08
C PRO A 194 -35.48 17.75 -11.59
N GLY A 195 -35.59 16.82 -12.54
CA GLY A 195 -36.88 16.30 -13.00
C GLY A 195 -37.44 15.27 -12.01
N GLU A 196 -38.54 15.65 -11.35
CA GLU A 196 -39.39 14.74 -10.58
C GLU A 196 -39.99 13.64 -11.47
N LYS A 197 -39.86 12.36 -11.07
CA LYS A 197 -40.81 11.31 -11.46
C LYS A 197 -41.21 10.51 -10.23
N LYS A 198 -42.46 10.71 -9.83
CA LYS A 198 -43.18 9.96 -8.80
C LYS A 198 -43.61 8.61 -9.39
N THR A 199 -43.24 7.52 -8.73
CA THR A 199 -43.96 6.24 -8.82
C THR A 199 -44.17 5.73 -7.41
N GLY A 200 -45.37 5.99 -6.88
CA GLY A 200 -45.80 5.50 -5.58
C GLY A 200 -46.04 3.99 -5.63
N LEU A 201 -45.49 3.29 -4.64
CA LEU A 201 -45.87 1.91 -4.31
C LEU A 201 -46.95 1.94 -3.22
N SER A 202 -47.95 1.08 -3.41
CA SER A 202 -49.21 1.02 -2.66
C SER A 202 -49.01 0.80 -1.16
N LYS A 203 -49.79 1.52 -0.35
CA LYS A 203 -49.82 1.52 1.13
C LYS A 203 -50.28 0.20 1.78
N GLY A 204 -50.30 -0.92 1.03
CA GLY A 204 -50.68 -2.25 1.50
C GLY A 204 -49.54 -3.20 1.88
N ALA A 205 -48.27 -2.84 1.61
CA ALA A 205 -47.10 -3.70 1.88
C ALA A 205 -46.30 -3.36 3.16
N ILE A 206 -46.67 -2.29 3.87
CA ILE A 206 -45.88 -1.74 5.00
C ILE A 206 -46.43 -2.17 6.38
N ALA A 207 -47.56 -2.86 6.45
CA ALA A 207 -48.18 -3.24 7.72
C ALA A 207 -47.79 -4.63 8.28
N GLY A 208 -46.96 -5.42 7.59
CA GLY A 208 -46.65 -6.81 7.97
C GLY A 208 -45.25 -7.09 8.53
N ILE A 209 -44.27 -6.18 8.39
CA ILE A 209 -42.86 -6.44 8.72
C ILE A 209 -42.43 -5.78 10.05
N ALA A 210 -43.24 -4.87 10.59
CA ALA A 210 -42.81 -4.00 11.69
C ALA A 210 -42.83 -4.61 13.10
N ILE A 211 -43.42 -5.80 13.33
CA ILE A 211 -43.52 -6.37 14.69
C ILE A 211 -42.68 -7.65 14.88
N GLY A 212 -42.17 -8.27 13.79
CA GLY A 212 -41.33 -9.48 13.88
C GLY A 212 -39.82 -9.23 14.01
N CYS A 213 -39.30 -8.09 13.53
CA CYS A 213 -37.86 -7.85 13.45
C CYS A 213 -37.22 -7.38 14.77
N ALA A 214 -37.99 -6.82 15.71
CA ALA A 214 -37.43 -6.24 16.94
C ALA A 214 -36.93 -7.28 17.96
N VAL A 215 -37.53 -8.48 17.98
CA VAL A 215 -37.16 -9.53 18.94
C VAL A 215 -35.98 -10.38 18.44
N ALA A 216 -35.86 -10.61 17.13
CA ALA A 216 -34.74 -11.36 16.56
C ALA A 216 -33.43 -10.54 16.50
N ALA A 217 -33.50 -9.24 16.20
CA ALA A 217 -32.31 -8.39 16.11
C ALA A 217 -31.66 -8.13 17.48
N SER A 218 -32.46 -8.04 18.55
CA SER A 218 -31.94 -7.85 19.91
C SER A 218 -31.25 -9.12 20.44
N GLY A 219 -31.79 -10.31 20.15
CA GLY A 219 -31.14 -11.58 20.50
C GLY A 219 -29.78 -11.77 19.81
N ILE A 220 -29.67 -11.40 18.52
CA ILE A 220 -28.41 -11.49 17.77
C ILE A 220 -27.39 -10.47 18.29
N ALA A 221 -27.79 -9.23 18.57
CA ALA A 221 -26.87 -8.21 19.11
C ALA A 221 -26.36 -8.58 20.51
N VAL A 222 -27.21 -9.15 21.38
CA VAL A 222 -26.81 -9.64 22.70
C VAL A 222 -25.87 -10.86 22.57
N PHE A 223 -26.13 -11.77 21.63
CA PHE A 223 -25.26 -12.92 21.40
C PHE A 223 -23.89 -12.50 20.86
N ILE A 224 -23.83 -11.56 19.90
CA ILE A 224 -22.59 -11.03 19.35
C ILE A 224 -21.80 -10.28 20.43
N THR A 225 -22.45 -9.41 21.21
CA THR A 225 -21.76 -8.67 22.29
C THR A 225 -21.27 -9.59 23.41
N HIS A 226 -22.02 -10.65 23.75
CA HIS A 226 -21.57 -11.65 24.71
C HIS A 226 -20.37 -12.45 24.17
N GLN A 227 -20.40 -12.87 22.91
CA GLN A 227 -19.26 -13.58 22.32
C GLN A 227 -18.02 -12.69 22.20
N MET A 228 -18.20 -11.42 21.82
CA MET A 228 -17.10 -10.45 21.79
C MET A 228 -16.51 -10.20 23.17
N ARG A 229 -17.32 -10.11 24.24
CA ARG A 229 -16.79 -9.98 25.61
C ARG A 229 -15.98 -11.20 26.02
N LYS A 230 -16.47 -12.41 25.70
CA LYS A 230 -15.76 -13.66 25.97
C LYS A 230 -14.47 -13.81 25.14
N TYR A 231 -14.47 -13.27 23.92
CA TYR A 231 -13.27 -13.23 23.07
C TYR A 231 -12.25 -12.21 23.59
N ARG A 232 -12.70 -11.04 24.06
CA ARG A 232 -11.84 -10.01 24.66
C ARG A 232 -11.20 -10.47 25.97
N GLU A 233 -11.95 -11.25 26.76
CA GLU A 233 -11.42 -11.93 27.95
C GLU A 233 -10.34 -12.97 27.59
N ARG A 234 -10.49 -13.66 26.45
CA ARG A 234 -9.46 -14.58 25.91
C ARG A 234 -8.26 -13.85 25.34
N GLU A 235 -8.43 -12.71 24.66
CA GLU A 235 -7.30 -11.87 24.22
C GLU A 235 -6.45 -11.39 25.41
N THR A 236 -7.04 -11.06 26.55
CA THR A 236 -6.27 -10.73 27.76
C THR A 236 -5.50 -11.92 28.36
N GLN A 237 -5.84 -13.16 28.00
CA GLN A 237 -5.20 -14.37 28.52
C GLN A 237 -4.28 -15.07 27.50
N ASP A 238 -4.44 -14.77 26.20
CA ASP A 238 -3.59 -15.24 25.07
C ASP A 238 -2.62 -14.16 24.56
N MET A 239 -2.54 -12.99 25.19
CA MET A 239 -1.33 -12.17 25.08
C MET A 239 -0.19 -12.88 25.80
N VAL A 240 0.37 -13.90 25.14
CA VAL A 240 1.78 -14.25 25.32
C VAL A 240 2.53 -12.95 25.11
N PRO A 241 3.30 -12.45 26.09
CA PRO A 241 4.03 -11.22 25.88
C PRO A 241 4.93 -11.46 24.67
N CYS A 242 4.72 -10.70 23.60
CA CYS A 242 5.71 -10.58 22.55
C CYS A 242 6.92 -9.89 23.17
N THR A 243 7.73 -10.64 23.91
CA THR A 243 9.11 -10.27 24.19
C THR A 243 9.83 -10.26 22.86
N TRP A 244 9.97 -9.06 22.32
CA TRP A 244 10.84 -8.79 21.18
C TRP A 244 12.26 -9.21 21.55
N VAL A 245 12.73 -10.30 20.94
CA VAL A 245 14.15 -10.63 20.91
C VAL A 245 14.73 -9.87 19.71
N PRO A 246 15.75 -9.03 19.89
CA PRO A 246 16.42 -8.38 18.77
C PRO A 246 16.97 -9.43 17.79
N GLY A 247 16.46 -9.46 16.55
CA GLY A 247 17.03 -10.26 15.45
C GLY A 247 16.08 -11.09 14.59
N SER A 248 14.78 -11.20 14.89
CA SER A 248 13.83 -11.97 14.07
C SER A 248 12.94 -11.09 13.19
N TYR A 249 13.38 -10.82 11.95
CA TYR A 249 12.58 -10.15 10.94
C TYR A 249 11.78 -11.18 10.12
N GLY A 250 10.54 -11.48 10.54
CA GLY A 250 9.39 -11.70 9.66
C GLY A 250 9.49 -12.67 8.46
N LEU A 251 10.30 -13.73 8.47
CA LEU A 251 10.04 -14.90 7.64
C LEU A 251 9.16 -15.88 8.43
N PRO A 252 8.07 -16.44 7.86
CA PRO A 252 7.44 -17.60 8.49
C PRO A 252 8.49 -18.72 8.54
N ASP A 253 8.77 -19.21 9.74
CA ASP A 253 9.60 -20.38 9.93
C ASP A 253 9.08 -21.49 9.01
N ALA A 254 9.92 -21.91 8.06
CA ALA A 254 9.66 -23.11 7.28
C ALA A 254 9.59 -24.27 8.27
N VAL A 255 8.37 -24.70 8.61
CA VAL A 255 8.14 -25.95 9.30
C VAL A 255 8.82 -27.04 8.47
N PRO A 256 9.82 -27.76 9.01
CA PRO A 256 10.42 -28.85 8.27
C PRO A 256 9.36 -29.94 8.14
N VAL A 257 8.88 -30.16 6.92
CA VAL A 257 8.16 -31.39 6.60
C VAL A 257 9.20 -32.51 6.65
N GLU A 258 9.07 -33.42 7.61
CA GLU A 258 9.85 -34.66 7.69
C GLU A 258 9.64 -35.47 6.39
N GLY A 259 10.51 -35.23 5.41
CA GLY A 259 10.66 -36.06 4.23
C GLY A 259 11.42 -37.32 4.61
N VAL A 260 10.69 -38.41 4.83
CA VAL A 260 11.25 -39.77 4.92
C VAL A 260 11.88 -40.13 3.57
N PHE A 261 13.16 -39.82 3.38
CA PHE A 261 13.97 -40.31 2.27
C PHE A 261 14.57 -41.67 2.63
N PHE A 262 13.93 -42.74 2.14
CA PHE A 262 14.57 -44.06 2.06
C PHE A 262 15.70 -44.00 1.01
N SER A 263 16.94 -43.99 1.48
CA SER A 263 18.11 -44.31 0.66
C SER A 263 18.87 -45.44 1.33
N ARG A 264 18.71 -46.67 0.84
CA ARG A 264 19.55 -47.81 1.23
C ARG A 264 20.96 -47.61 0.65
N PRO A 265 22.04 -47.85 1.42
CA PRO A 265 23.39 -47.90 0.87
C PRO A 265 23.66 -49.29 0.25
N THR A 266 24.10 -49.31 -1.01
CA THR A 266 24.78 -50.49 -1.57
C THR A 266 26.23 -50.51 -1.09
N ARG A 267 26.57 -51.65 -0.50
CA ARG A 267 27.84 -52.06 0.11
C ARG A 267 28.98 -52.12 -0.92
N ARG A 268 30.17 -51.65 -0.54
CA ARG A 268 31.44 -52.06 -1.15
C ARG A 268 31.75 -53.50 -0.73
N ASP A 269 32.13 -54.32 -1.70
CA ASP A 269 33.34 -55.13 -1.63
C ASP A 269 34.18 -54.77 -2.87
#